data_AF-A0A972GBV6-F1
#
_entry.id   AF-A0A972GBV6-F1
#
_cell.length_a   1.000
_cell.length_b   1.000
_cell.length_c   1.000
_cell.angle_alpha   90.00
_cell.angle_beta   90.00
_cell.angle_gamma   90.00
#
_symmetry.space_group_name_H-M   'P 1'
#
loop_
_entity.id
_entity.type
_entity.pdbx_description
1 polymer ?
#
loop_
_entity_poly.entity_id
_entity_poly.type
_entity_poly.pdbx_seq_one_letter_code
_entity_poly.pdbx_strand_id
1 'polypeptide(L)' 'MTSDSLMTVEDVANWLSVEERTVTGLARKQELAGFKVGKEWRFSRDDIVDYLEQQRNRPRQNEDPIA' A
#
# COMPACT_ATOMS: atom_id res chain seq x y z
N MET A 1 22.92 9.24 -2.40
CA MET A 1 22.38 8.86 -3.73
C MET A 1 21.31 7.83 -3.49
N THR A 2 20.07 8.23 -3.34
CA THR A 2 18.94 7.29 -3.26
C THR A 2 17.89 7.82 -4.21
N SER A 3 17.99 7.35 -5.44
CA SER A 3 17.01 7.59 -6.49
C SER A 3 15.74 6.87 -6.06
N ASP A 4 14.88 7.57 -5.32
CA ASP A 4 13.61 7.08 -4.84
C ASP A 4 12.69 6.85 -6.05
N SER A 5 12.74 5.63 -6.60
CA SER A 5 11.91 5.24 -7.73
C SER A 5 10.47 5.12 -7.24
N LEU A 6 9.74 6.23 -7.36
CA LEU A 6 8.33 6.33 -7.02
C LEU A 6 7.54 5.33 -7.89
N MET A 7 6.93 4.35 -7.25
CA MET A 7 6.10 3.32 -7.85
C MET A 7 4.66 3.84 -8.03
N THR A 8 4.00 3.40 -9.10
CA THR A 8 2.59 3.70 -9.35
C THR A 8 1.67 2.75 -8.59
N VAL A 9 0.36 3.04 -8.55
CA VAL A 9 -0.65 2.15 -7.98
C VAL A 9 -0.55 0.74 -8.60
N GLU A 10 -0.35 0.65 -9.92
CA GLU A 10 -0.21 -0.61 -10.66
C GLU A 10 1.04 -1.38 -10.22
N ASP A 11 2.19 -0.72 -10.10
CA ASP A 11 3.42 -1.35 -9.65
C ASP A 11 3.29 -1.90 -8.22
N VAL A 12 2.64 -1.15 -7.33
CA VAL A 12 2.37 -1.58 -5.95
C VAL A 12 1.38 -2.74 -5.92
N ALA A 13 0.33 -2.67 -6.74
CA ALA A 13 -0.68 -3.72 -6.85
C ALA A 13 -0.04 -5.05 -7.30
N ASN A 14 0.80 -4.99 -8.33
CA ASN A 14 1.56 -6.15 -8.80
C ASN A 14 2.53 -6.66 -7.73
N TRP A 15 3.19 -5.77 -6.99
CA TRP A 15 4.18 -6.17 -6.00
C TRP A 15 3.56 -6.81 -4.75
N LEU A 16 2.45 -6.26 -4.26
CA LEU A 16 1.68 -6.81 -3.14
C LEU A 16 0.73 -7.94 -3.57
N SER A 17 0.62 -8.21 -4.87
CA SER A 17 -0.32 -9.17 -5.46
C SER A 17 -1.78 -8.89 -5.08
N VAL A 18 -2.18 -7.63 -5.10
CA VAL A 18 -3.54 -7.14 -4.80
C VAL A 18 -4.09 -6.32 -5.97
N GLU A 19 -5.39 -5.97 -5.94
CA GLU A 19 -5.96 -5.06 -6.93
C GLU A 19 -5.58 -3.59 -6.69
N GLU A 20 -5.49 -2.80 -7.76
CA GLU A 20 -5.23 -1.34 -7.71
C GLU A 20 -6.25 -0.59 -6.84
N ARG A 21 -7.50 -1.04 -6.82
CA ARG A 21 -8.56 -0.48 -5.95
C ARG A 21 -8.22 -0.68 -4.49
N THR A 22 -7.64 -1.84 -4.13
CA THR A 22 -7.17 -2.12 -2.78
C THR A 22 -6.01 -1.20 -2.42
N VAL A 23 -5.02 -1.05 -3.30
CA VAL A 23 -3.89 -0.12 -3.06
C VAL A 23 -4.38 1.31 -2.84
N THR A 24 -5.30 1.78 -3.70
CA THR A 24 -5.90 3.11 -3.57
C THR A 24 -6.69 3.24 -2.26
N GLY A 25 -7.38 2.17 -1.85
CA GLY A 25 -8.07 2.09 -0.57
C GLY A 25 -7.13 2.18 0.62
N LEU A 26 -6.01 1.44 0.59
CA LEU A 26 -4.97 1.48 1.62
C LEU A 26 -4.35 2.86 1.75
N ALA A 27 -4.06 3.52 0.62
CA ALA A 27 -3.55 4.88 0.59
C ALA A 27 -4.56 5.89 1.18
N ARG A 28 -5.85 5.74 0.84
CA ARG A 28 -6.93 6.58 1.41
C ARG A 28 -7.14 6.36 2.90
N LYS A 29 -6.97 5.12 3.37
CA LYS A 29 -7.04 4.77 4.80
C LYS A 29 -5.78 5.14 5.58
N GLN A 30 -4.77 5.68 4.91
CA GLN A 30 -3.44 5.94 5.47
C GLN A 30 -2.78 4.68 6.06
N GLU A 31 -3.17 3.49 5.58
CA GLU A 31 -2.52 2.24 5.96
C GLU A 31 -1.23 2.05 5.15
N LEU A 32 -1.26 2.42 3.87
CA LEU A 32 -0.07 2.46 3.02
C LEU A 32 0.38 3.91 2.84
N ALA A 33 1.60 4.22 3.27
CA ALA A 33 2.19 5.53 3.07
C ALA A 33 2.44 5.78 1.57
N GLY A 34 1.90 6.88 1.07
CA GLY A 34 1.99 7.26 -0.32
C GLY A 34 1.65 8.73 -0.49
N PHE A 35 2.09 9.30 -1.59
CA PHE A 35 1.91 10.71 -1.92
C PHE A 35 1.04 10.83 -3.16
N LYS A 36 -0.03 11.60 -3.04
CA LYS A 36 -0.94 11.87 -4.15
C LYS A 36 -0.39 13.03 -4.98
N VAL A 37 -0.08 12.76 -6.24
CA VAL A 37 0.44 13.75 -7.19
C VAL A 37 -0.60 13.95 -8.29
N GLY A 38 -1.33 15.07 -8.21
CA GLY A 38 -2.44 15.36 -9.12
C GLY A 38 -3.60 14.36 -8.95
N LYS A 39 -3.77 13.47 -9.94
CA LYS A 39 -4.81 12.43 -9.93
C LYS A 39 -4.28 11.04 -9.59
N GLU A 40 -2.96 10.86 -9.53
CA GLU A 40 -2.31 9.58 -9.32
C GLU A 40 -1.77 9.45 -7.89
N TRP A 41 -1.69 8.23 -7.39
CA TRP A 41 -0.90 7.95 -6.19
C TRP A 41 0.49 7.46 -6.58
N ARG A 42 1.45 7.83 -5.75
CA ARG A 42 2.83 7.41 -5.87
C ARG A 42 3.31 6.90 -4.53
N PHE A 43 4.13 5.87 -4.56
CA PHE A 43 4.59 5.15 -3.38
C PHE A 43 6.10 4.99 -3.46
N SER A 44 6.81 5.16 -2.36
CA SER A 44 8.20 4.73 -2.32
C SER A 44 8.25 3.22 -2.09
N ARG A 45 9.37 2.60 -2.46
CA ARG A 45 9.61 1.19 -2.13
C ARG A 45 9.64 1.01 -0.61
N ASP A 46 10.27 1.93 0.11
CA ASP A 46 10.46 1.84 1.56
C ASP A 46 9.11 1.88 2.28
N ASP A 47 8.18 2.74 1.87
CA ASP A 47 6.81 2.81 2.42
C ASP A 47 6.07 1.46 2.35
N ILE A 48 6.26 0.72 1.26
CA ILE A 48 5.58 -0.55 1.03
C ILE A 48 6.26 -1.67 1.84
N VAL A 49 7.59 -1.63 2.01
CA VAL A 49 8.30 -2.55 2.91
C VAL A 49 7.83 -2.32 4.35
N ASP A 50 7.80 -1.06 4.81
CA ASP A 50 7.34 -0.69 6.14
C ASP A 50 5.88 -1.12 6.37
N TYR A 51 5.02 -0.99 5.36
CA TYR A 51 3.65 -1.47 5.41
C TYR A 51 3.59 -3.00 5.59
N LEU A 52 4.39 -3.76 4.84
CA LEU A 52 4.45 -5.23 4.97
C LEU A 52 4.94 -5.65 6.37
N GLU A 53 5.94 -4.96 6.93
CA GLU A 53 6.43 -5.23 8.28
C GLU A 53 5.37 -4.95 9.35
N GLN A 54 4.62 -3.85 9.20
CA GLN A 54 3.50 -3.52 10.08
C GLN A 54 2.37 -4.55 9.98
N GLN A 55 2.03 -4.98 8.77
CA GLN A 55 0.94 -5.92 8.54
C GLN A 55 1.28 -7.33 9.05
N ARG A 56 2.55 -7.73 8.99
CA ARG A 56 3.05 -9.01 9.53
C ARG A 56 2.93 -9.11 11.05
N ASN A 57 3.00 -7.97 11.74
CA ASN A 57 2.85 -7.89 13.21
C ASN A 57 1.41 -7.58 13.67
N ARG A 58 0.49 -7.29 12.75
CA ARG A 58 -0.92 -7.11 13.11
C ARG A 58 -1.59 -8.48 13.21
N PRO A 59 -2.14 -8.88 14.38
CA PRO A 59 -3.00 -10.05 14.42
C PRO A 59 -4.13 -9.83 13.41
N ARG A 60 -4.49 -10.87 12.64
CA ARG A 60 -5.57 -10.84 11.64
C ARG A 60 -6.86 -10.36 12.33
N GLN A 61 -7.12 -9.07 12.29
CA GLN A 61 -8.33 -8.43 12.80
C GLN A 61 -9.16 -8.07 11.57
N ASN A 62 -9.63 -9.08 10.84
CA ASN A 62 -10.66 -9.01 9.81
C ASN A 62 -11.06 -10.47 9.49
N GLU A 63 -11.52 -11.19 10.51
CA GLU A 63 -12.55 -12.21 10.28
C GLU A 63 -13.85 -11.41 10.28
N ASP A 64 -14.39 -11.15 9.10
CA ASP A 64 -15.79 -10.75 8.97
C ASP A 64 -16.62 -11.74 9.81
N PRO A 65 -17.42 -11.29 10.78
CA PRO A 65 -18.34 -12.19 11.46
C PRO A 65 -19.31 -12.67 10.39
N ILE A 66 -19.21 -13.95 10.04
CA ILE A 66 -20.21 -14.65 9.26
C ILE A 66 -21.49 -14.57 10.08
N ALA A 67 -22.36 -13.63 9.70
CA ALA A 67 -23.73 -13.54 10.17
C ALA A 67 -24.62 -14.50 9.37
#